data_AF-A0A2M7B765-F1
#
_entry.id   AF-A0A2M7B765-F1
#
_cell.length_a   1.000
_cell.length_b   1.000
_cell.length_c   1.000
_cell.angle_alpha   90.00
_cell.angle_beta   90.00
_cell.angle_gamma   90.00
#
_symmetry.space_group_name_H-M   'P 1'
#
loop_
_entity.id
_entity.type
_entity.pdbx_description
1 polymer ?
#
loop_
_entity_poly.entity_id
_entity_poly.type
_entity_poly.pdbx_seq_one_letter_code
_entity_poly.pdbx_strand_id
1 'polypeptide(L)'
;MNNITNDEITLFAKTTFRNQHVKFGIKTDDRRRHMYLIGKTGMGKTNMMENMVIADIKAGRGVGVVDPHGEFAERILDFIPENRIDDVIYFNPADIDWPIAFNPLERIDVEHRHLIASGMMGVFKKIWPDVWSARMEYILNNSLLALLEYPSSTLLGIMRMLAEKNYRQKITENLQDPVIKA
;
A
#
# COMPACT_ATOMS: atom_id res chain seq x y z
N MET A 1 -35.05 -29.53 8.23
CA MET A 1 -34.27 -29.91 7.04
C MET A 1 -33.21 -28.84 6.81
N ASN A 2 -31.97 -29.23 7.14
CA ASN A 2 -30.66 -28.64 6.85
C ASN A 2 -30.55 -27.11 6.63
N ASN A 3 -30.06 -26.46 7.68
CA ASN A 3 -29.38 -25.17 7.63
C ASN A 3 -28.21 -25.24 6.61
N ILE A 4 -28.41 -24.70 5.42
CA ILE A 4 -27.31 -24.32 4.55
C ILE A 4 -26.72 -23.07 5.18
N THR A 5 -25.58 -23.19 5.88
CA THR A 5 -24.70 -22.05 6.09
C THR A 5 -24.46 -21.42 4.72
N ASN A 6 -24.92 -20.20 4.54
CA ASN A 6 -24.89 -19.48 3.27
C ASN A 6 -23.41 -19.20 2.95
N ASP A 7 -22.74 -20.14 2.27
CA ASP A 7 -21.39 -19.94 1.74
C ASP A 7 -21.47 -18.82 0.71
N GLU A 8 -21.33 -17.56 1.13
CA GLU A 8 -21.40 -16.41 0.23
C GLU A 8 -20.38 -16.58 -0.91
N ILE A 9 -20.87 -16.58 -2.15
CA ILE A 9 -20.04 -16.78 -3.35
C ILE A 9 -19.75 -15.41 -3.97
N THR A 10 -18.46 -15.14 -4.21
CA THR A 10 -18.04 -14.01 -5.03
C THR A 10 -18.07 -14.43 -6.50
N LEU A 11 -19.06 -13.92 -7.23
CA LEU A 11 -19.26 -14.22 -8.65
C LEU A 11 -18.32 -13.38 -9.51
N PHE A 12 -17.59 -14.02 -10.43
CA PHE A 12 -16.66 -13.32 -11.32
C PHE A 12 -16.64 -13.85 -12.76
N ALA A 13 -17.37 -14.92 -13.05
CA ALA A 13 -17.39 -15.52 -14.38
C ALA A 13 -18.74 -16.18 -14.71
N LYS A 14 -18.83 -16.71 -15.93
CA LYS A 14 -19.86 -17.66 -16.35
C LYS A 14 -19.15 -18.93 -16.83
N THR A 15 -19.74 -20.09 -16.55
CA THR A 15 -19.26 -21.38 -17.05
C THR A 15 -20.38 -22.12 -17.76
N THR A 16 -20.03 -23.14 -18.54
CA THR A 16 -20.99 -24.03 -19.19
C THR A 16 -21.06 -25.33 -18.40
N PHE A 17 -22.18 -25.59 -17.76
CA PHE A 17 -22.45 -26.84 -17.05
C PHE A 17 -23.65 -27.53 -17.69
N ARG A 18 -23.45 -28.73 -18.25
CA ARG A 18 -24.53 -29.49 -18.94
C ARG A 18 -25.26 -28.66 -20.01
N ASN A 19 -24.51 -27.98 -20.87
CA ASN A 19 -25.02 -27.06 -21.91
C ASN A 19 -25.87 -25.87 -21.40
N GLN A 20 -25.78 -25.55 -20.10
CA GLN A 20 -26.39 -24.35 -19.54
C GLN A 20 -25.31 -23.37 -19.09
N HIS A 21 -25.50 -22.10 -19.43
CA HIS A 21 -24.66 -21.03 -18.93
C HIS A 21 -25.06 -20.69 -17.50
N VAL A 22 -24.15 -20.94 -16.57
CA VAL A 22 -24.36 -20.68 -15.13
C VAL A 22 -23.33 -19.68 -14.63
N LYS A 23 -23.71 -18.85 -13.66
CA LYS A 23 -22.77 -17.94 -13.00
C LYS A 23 -21.76 -18.78 -12.20
N PHE A 24 -20.50 -18.36 -12.24
CA PHE A 24 -19.38 -19.03 -11.59
C PHE A 24 -18.62 -18.06 -10.69
N GLY A 25 -18.10 -18.58 -9.60
CA GLY A 25 -17.43 -17.77 -8.58
C GLY A 25 -16.65 -18.63 -7.60
N ILE A 26 -16.10 -17.97 -6.58
CA ILE A 26 -15.36 -18.59 -5.49
C ILE A 26 -16.10 -18.37 -4.17
N LYS A 27 -16.12 -19.40 -3.31
CA LYS A 27 -16.65 -19.25 -1.95
C LYS A 27 -15.79 -18.29 -1.14
N THR A 28 -16.41 -17.53 -0.25
CA THR A 28 -15.69 -16.58 0.60
C THR A 28 -14.64 -17.27 1.49
N ASP A 29 -14.92 -18.47 2.03
CA ASP A 29 -13.96 -19.23 2.84
C ASP A 29 -12.77 -19.79 2.03
N ASP A 30 -12.94 -20.04 0.74
CA ASP A 30 -11.83 -20.42 -0.12
C ASP A 30 -11.00 -19.17 -0.46
N ARG A 31 -11.65 -18.06 -0.80
CA ARG A 31 -10.98 -16.82 -1.20
C ARG A 31 -10.13 -16.20 -0.08
N ARG A 32 -10.55 -16.29 1.18
CA ARG A 32 -9.77 -15.77 2.33
C ARG A 32 -8.40 -16.43 2.49
N ARG A 33 -8.15 -17.56 1.82
CA ARG A 33 -6.86 -18.27 1.79
C ARG A 33 -5.92 -17.74 0.69
N HIS A 34 -6.24 -16.57 0.14
CA HIS A 34 -5.58 -15.91 -0.98
C HIS A 34 -5.81 -16.61 -2.33
N MET A 35 -5.62 -15.85 -3.40
CA MET A 35 -5.77 -16.33 -4.78
C MET A 35 -4.56 -15.93 -5.58
N TYR A 36 -4.10 -16.83 -6.45
CA TYR A 36 -3.04 -16.57 -7.42
C TYR A 36 -3.58 -16.78 -8.83
N LEU A 37 -3.60 -15.71 -9.63
CA LEU A 37 -4.13 -15.71 -10.98
C LEU A 37 -2.97 -15.68 -11.98
N ILE A 38 -2.87 -16.70 -12.84
CA ILE A 38 -1.82 -16.85 -13.83
C ILE A 38 -2.41 -16.80 -15.24
N GLY A 39 -1.73 -16.10 -16.16
CA GLY A 39 -2.11 -16.03 -17.56
C GLY A 39 -1.31 -14.98 -18.31
N LYS A 40 -1.20 -15.10 -19.64
CA LYS A 40 -0.57 -14.08 -20.49
C LYS A 40 -1.42 -12.81 -20.56
N THR A 41 -0.86 -11.73 -21.08
CA THR A 41 -1.62 -10.51 -21.42
C THR A 41 -2.77 -10.86 -22.36
N GLY A 42 -3.93 -10.22 -22.18
CA GLY A 42 -5.14 -10.49 -22.97
C GLY A 42 -5.96 -11.71 -22.54
N MET A 43 -5.50 -12.51 -21.57
CA MET A 43 -6.23 -13.71 -21.10
C MET A 43 -7.35 -13.41 -20.09
N GLY A 44 -7.74 -12.14 -19.92
CA GLY A 44 -8.86 -11.75 -19.05
C GLY A 44 -8.57 -11.70 -17.55
N LYS A 45 -7.30 -11.72 -17.12
CA LYS A 45 -6.93 -11.61 -15.69
C LYS A 45 -7.50 -10.35 -15.03
N THR A 46 -7.30 -9.19 -15.65
CA THR A 46 -7.79 -7.91 -15.15
C THR A 46 -9.31 -7.90 -15.08
N ASN A 47 -9.99 -8.36 -16.15
CA ASN A 47 -11.45 -8.49 -16.14
C ASN A 47 -11.97 -9.42 -15.03
N MET A 48 -11.27 -10.53 -14.73
CA MET A 48 -11.63 -11.40 -13.62
C MET A 48 -11.50 -10.67 -12.27
N MET A 49 -10.40 -9.95 -12.05
CA MET A 49 -10.19 -9.16 -10.84
C MET A 49 -11.22 -8.04 -10.70
N GLU A 50 -11.53 -7.32 -11.78
CA GLU A 50 -12.58 -6.29 -11.81
C GLU A 50 -13.92 -6.83 -11.37
N ASN A 51 -14.36 -7.95 -11.96
CA ASN A 51 -15.65 -8.53 -11.60
C ASN A 51 -15.69 -8.93 -10.12
N MET A 52 -14.58 -9.43 -9.56
CA MET A 52 -14.49 -9.74 -8.13
C MET A 52 -14.58 -8.49 -7.26
N VAL A 53 -13.81 -7.44 -7.59
CA VAL A 53 -13.80 -6.18 -6.84
C VAL A 53 -15.18 -5.50 -6.90
N ILE A 54 -15.80 -5.44 -8.07
CA ILE A 54 -17.15 -4.91 -8.25
C ILE A 54 -18.17 -5.73 -7.45
N ALA A 55 -18.04 -7.07 -7.42
CA ALA A 55 -18.91 -7.91 -6.60
C ALA A 55 -18.77 -7.61 -5.10
N ASP A 56 -17.56 -7.35 -4.61
CA ASP A 56 -17.31 -6.97 -3.21
C ASP A 56 -17.86 -5.59 -2.89
N ILE A 57 -17.61 -4.59 -3.74
CA ILE A 57 -18.13 -3.22 -3.59
C ILE A 57 -19.66 -3.26 -3.49
N LYS A 58 -20.32 -3.98 -4.41
CA LYS A 58 -21.79 -4.12 -4.44
C LYS A 58 -22.34 -4.89 -3.23
N ALA A 59 -21.55 -5.82 -2.69
CA ALA A 59 -21.88 -6.52 -1.44
C ALA A 59 -21.57 -5.68 -0.18
N GLY A 60 -21.13 -4.42 -0.34
CA GLY A 60 -20.83 -3.52 0.76
C GLY A 60 -19.49 -3.79 1.45
N ARG A 61 -18.64 -4.66 0.91
CA ARG A 61 -17.36 -5.05 1.51
C ARG A 61 -16.27 -4.02 1.18
N GLY A 62 -15.29 -3.88 2.07
CA GLY A 62 -14.09 -3.07 1.82
C GLY A 62 -13.16 -3.75 0.82
N VAL A 63 -12.56 -2.97 -0.07
CA VAL A 63 -11.61 -3.43 -1.08
C VAL A 63 -10.39 -2.52 -1.12
N GLY A 64 -9.22 -3.09 -1.40
CA GLY A 64 -7.99 -2.36 -1.68
C GLY A 64 -7.47 -2.77 -3.05
N VAL A 65 -7.20 -1.79 -3.92
CA VAL A 65 -6.67 -2.00 -5.26
C VAL A 65 -5.33 -1.28 -5.37
N VAL A 66 -4.31 -2.00 -5.83
CA VAL A 66 -2.99 -1.45 -6.13
C VAL A 66 -2.72 -1.76 -7.60
N ASP A 67 -2.69 -0.71 -8.43
CA ASP A 67 -2.46 -0.82 -9.86
C ASP A 67 -1.30 0.10 -10.28
N PRO A 68 -0.15 -0.47 -10.70
CA PRO A 68 0.99 0.31 -11.20
C PRO A 68 0.67 1.11 -12.48
N HIS A 69 -0.36 0.73 -13.24
CA HIS A 69 -0.70 1.35 -14.52
C HIS A 69 -1.87 2.35 -14.46
N GLY A 70 -2.61 2.38 -13.35
CA GLY A 70 -3.74 3.29 -13.11
C GLY A 70 -5.06 2.87 -13.76
N GLU A 71 -5.04 2.30 -14.98
CA GLU A 71 -6.26 1.96 -15.75
C GLU A 71 -7.26 1.11 -14.96
N PHE A 72 -6.80 0.09 -14.24
CA PHE A 72 -7.67 -0.78 -13.46
C PHE A 72 -8.28 -0.04 -12.26
N ALA A 73 -7.48 0.78 -11.57
CA ALA A 73 -7.97 1.58 -10.44
C ALA A 73 -9.02 2.61 -10.88
N GLU A 74 -8.76 3.32 -11.98
CA GLU A 74 -9.69 4.31 -12.55
C GLU A 74 -11.01 3.67 -12.97
N ARG A 75 -10.95 2.54 -13.70
CA ARG A 75 -12.16 1.82 -14.15
C ARG A 75 -13.04 1.36 -12.99
N ILE A 76 -12.47 1.08 -11.82
CA ILE A 76 -13.26 0.64 -10.65
C ILE A 76 -14.06 1.79 -10.03
N LEU A 77 -13.60 3.05 -10.19
CA LEU A 77 -14.32 4.23 -9.69
C LEU A 77 -15.72 4.35 -10.30
N ASP A 78 -15.88 3.98 -11.58
CA ASP A 78 -17.17 3.98 -12.29
C ASP A 78 -18.21 3.00 -11.70
N PHE A 79 -17.79 2.07 -10.85
CA PHE A 79 -18.66 1.05 -10.24
C PHE A 79 -18.94 1.30 -8.76
N ILE A 80 -18.44 2.40 -8.20
CA ILE A 80 -18.73 2.81 -6.82
C ILE A 80 -20.19 3.27 -6.75
N PRO A 81 -21.03 2.69 -5.87
CA PRO A 81 -22.40 3.14 -5.71
C PRO A 81 -22.42 4.50 -5.00
N GLU A 82 -23.41 5.34 -5.34
CA GLU A 82 -23.52 6.72 -4.86
C GLU A 82 -23.42 6.84 -3.32
N ASN A 83 -24.03 5.89 -2.61
CA ASN A 83 -24.05 5.87 -1.14
C ASN A 83 -22.71 5.51 -0.49
N ARG A 84 -21.66 5.25 -1.28
CA ARG A 84 -20.31 4.87 -0.83
C ARG A 84 -19.23 5.83 -1.34
N ILE A 85 -19.58 6.89 -2.07
CA ILE A 85 -18.60 7.84 -2.63
C ILE A 85 -17.69 8.40 -1.54
N ASP A 86 -18.27 8.77 -0.39
CA ASP A 86 -17.54 9.36 0.73
C ASP A 86 -16.56 8.37 1.42
N ASP A 87 -16.67 7.07 1.12
CA ASP A 87 -15.77 6.03 1.65
C ASP A 87 -14.55 5.77 0.75
N VAL A 88 -14.46 6.43 -0.41
CA VAL A 88 -13.44 6.15 -1.43
C VAL A 88 -12.22 7.04 -1.26
N ILE A 89 -11.03 6.41 -1.24
CA ILE A 89 -9.74 7.12 -1.25
C ILE A 89 -9.03 6.90 -2.59
N TYR A 90 -9.11 7.94 -3.42
CA TYR A 90 -8.36 8.22 -4.64
C TYR A 90 -6.86 8.47 -4.47
N PHE A 91 -5.95 7.49 -4.35
CA PHE A 91 -4.51 7.81 -4.20
C PHE A 91 -3.68 7.61 -5.47
N ASN A 92 -3.36 8.73 -6.14
CA ASN A 92 -2.42 8.78 -7.27
C ASN A 92 -1.20 9.65 -6.93
N PRO A 93 0.00 9.07 -6.72
CA PRO A 93 1.22 9.84 -6.42
C PRO A 93 1.67 10.82 -7.51
N ALA A 94 1.16 10.67 -8.75
CA ALA A 94 1.47 11.56 -9.86
C ALA A 94 0.45 12.72 -10.02
N ASP A 95 -0.65 12.70 -9.27
CA ASP A 95 -1.65 13.77 -9.28
C ASP A 95 -1.12 14.99 -8.51
N ILE A 96 -0.94 16.09 -9.24
CA ILE A 96 -0.45 17.38 -8.72
C ILE A 96 -1.59 18.35 -8.41
N ASP A 97 -2.78 18.11 -8.95
CA ASP A 97 -3.93 18.99 -8.79
C ASP A 97 -4.67 18.65 -7.48
N TRP A 98 -4.75 17.35 -7.14
CA TRP A 98 -5.38 16.84 -5.92
C TRP A 98 -4.49 15.85 -5.15
N PRO A 99 -3.27 16.25 -4.74
CA PRO A 99 -2.34 15.35 -4.08
C PRO A 99 -2.81 14.96 -2.68
N ILE A 100 -2.73 13.66 -2.35
CA ILE A 100 -2.87 13.19 -0.97
C ILE A 100 -1.48 13.22 -0.32
N ALA A 101 -1.34 14.02 0.74
CA ALA A 101 -0.11 14.10 1.50
C ALA A 101 0.14 12.81 2.28
N PHE A 102 1.35 12.26 2.14
CA PHE A 102 1.79 11.08 2.88
C PHE A 102 3.21 11.30 3.42
N ASN A 103 3.35 11.23 4.74
CA ASN A 103 4.65 11.26 5.40
C ASN A 103 4.88 9.95 6.16
N PRO A 104 5.81 9.09 5.69
CA PRO A 104 6.07 7.80 6.34
C PRO A 104 6.73 7.93 7.72
N LEU A 105 7.19 9.13 8.09
CA LEU A 105 7.80 9.40 9.40
C LEU A 105 6.80 9.97 10.41
N GLU A 106 5.56 10.24 10.00
CA GLU A 106 4.58 10.92 10.84
C GLU A 106 4.01 9.99 11.93
N ARG A 107 4.04 10.47 13.19
CA ARG A 107 3.37 9.87 14.36
C ARG A 107 3.67 8.37 14.53
N ILE A 108 4.96 8.02 14.47
CA ILE A 108 5.41 6.65 14.72
C ILE A 108 5.75 6.46 16.20
N ASP A 109 5.09 5.49 16.83
CA ASP A 109 5.40 5.05 18.19
C ASP A 109 6.85 4.57 18.29
N VAL A 110 7.48 4.82 19.44
CA VAL A 110 8.91 4.53 19.66
C VAL A 110 9.28 3.09 19.29
N GLU A 111 8.42 2.13 19.65
CA GLU A 111 8.60 0.70 19.42
C GLU A 111 8.68 0.34 17.92
N HIS A 112 8.05 1.13 17.05
CA HIS A 112 7.97 0.88 15.61
C HIS A 112 9.03 1.64 14.81
N ARG A 113 9.78 2.57 15.41
CA ARG A 113 10.73 3.43 14.68
C ARG A 113 11.80 2.64 13.94
N HIS A 114 12.38 1.62 14.56
CA HIS A 114 13.39 0.78 13.91
C HIS A 114 12.80 -0.04 12.75
N LEU A 115 11.55 -0.50 12.88
CA LEU A 115 10.86 -1.22 11.80
C LEU A 115 10.63 -0.32 10.60
N ILE A 116 10.15 0.92 10.83
CA ILE A 116 9.94 1.91 9.77
C ILE A 116 11.28 2.30 9.12
N ALA A 117 12.32 2.58 9.90
CA ALA A 117 13.65 2.89 9.37
C ALA A 117 14.20 1.75 8.50
N SER A 118 14.12 0.50 8.97
CA SER A 118 14.54 -0.69 8.23
C SER A 118 13.72 -0.88 6.94
N GLY A 119 12.40 -0.69 7.00
CA GLY A 119 11.52 -0.74 5.84
C GLY A 119 11.89 0.30 4.80
N MET A 120 12.11 1.56 5.21
CA MET A 120 12.55 2.65 4.33
C MET A 120 13.92 2.36 3.70
N MET A 121 14.88 1.86 4.49
CA MET A 121 16.17 1.41 3.98
C MET A 121 16.02 0.30 2.93
N GLY A 122 15.14 -0.67 3.18
CA GLY A 122 14.84 -1.75 2.24
C GLY A 122 14.26 -1.23 0.91
N VAL A 123 13.34 -0.26 0.98
CA VAL A 123 12.78 0.39 -0.23
C VAL A 123 13.88 1.09 -1.01
N PHE A 124 14.70 1.93 -0.38
CA PHE A 124 15.77 2.65 -1.07
C PHE A 124 16.81 1.71 -1.70
N LYS A 125 17.17 0.63 -1.01
CA LYS A 125 18.05 -0.42 -1.57
C LYS A 125 17.46 -1.08 -2.81
N LYS A 126 16.16 -1.34 -2.81
CA LYS A 126 15.48 -1.97 -3.95
C LYS A 126 15.37 -1.04 -5.15
N ILE A 127 15.21 0.28 -4.92
CA ILE A 127 15.15 1.28 -5.99
C ILE A 127 16.54 1.49 -6.62
N TRP A 128 17.61 1.53 -5.81
CA TRP A 128 18.98 1.81 -6.27
C TRP A 128 19.97 0.70 -5.87
N PRO A 129 19.84 -0.53 -6.41
CA PRO A 129 20.60 -1.69 -5.93
C PRO A 129 22.13 -1.50 -5.98
N ASP A 130 22.65 -0.79 -6.98
CA ASP A 130 24.09 -0.70 -7.26
C ASP A 130 24.80 0.51 -6.62
N VAL A 131 24.09 1.30 -5.81
CA VAL A 131 24.59 2.61 -5.30
C VAL A 131 25.05 2.54 -3.84
N TRP A 132 24.84 1.42 -3.14
CA TRP A 132 25.02 1.35 -1.69
C TRP A 132 26.44 0.96 -1.27
N SER A 133 26.97 1.74 -0.32
CA SER A 133 28.12 1.35 0.50
C SER A 133 27.71 1.24 1.95
N ALA A 134 28.43 0.45 2.74
CA ALA A 134 28.18 0.31 4.18
C ALA A 134 28.13 1.67 4.91
N ARG A 135 28.95 2.63 4.47
CA ARG A 135 28.96 3.99 5.01
C ARG A 135 27.68 4.77 4.67
N MET A 136 27.21 4.70 3.44
CA MET A 136 25.97 5.37 3.02
C MET A 136 24.76 4.81 3.77
N GLU A 137 24.70 3.49 3.92
CA GLU A 137 23.64 2.83 4.68
C GLU A 137 23.62 3.30 6.13
N TYR A 138 24.79 3.33 6.78
CA TYR A 138 24.92 3.78 8.16
C TYR A 138 24.47 5.24 8.32
N ILE A 139 24.93 6.15 7.45
CA ILE A 139 24.57 7.57 7.48
C ILE A 139 23.06 7.76 7.28
N LEU A 140 22.48 7.08 6.29
CA LEU A 140 21.06 7.23 5.98
C LEU A 140 20.18 6.64 7.08
N ASN A 141 20.55 5.47 7.61
CA ASN A 141 19.82 4.83 8.69
C ASN A 141 19.80 5.70 9.96
N ASN A 142 20.93 6.26 10.37
CA ASN A 142 20.98 7.16 11.52
C ASN A 142 20.22 8.47 11.27
N SER A 143 20.25 8.99 10.03
CA SER A 143 19.45 10.16 9.66
C SER A 143 17.95 9.87 9.76
N LEU A 144 17.50 8.71 9.28
CA LEU A 144 16.10 8.27 9.39
C LEU A 144 15.67 8.11 10.85
N LEU A 145 16.49 7.46 11.68
CA LEU A 145 16.17 7.26 13.09
C LEU A 145 16.13 8.60 13.85
N ALA A 146 17.08 9.50 13.59
CA ALA A 146 17.08 10.85 14.18
C ALA A 146 15.82 11.64 13.80
N LEU A 147 15.39 11.54 12.53
CA LEU A 147 14.16 12.21 12.08
C LEU A 147 12.91 11.58 12.69
N LEU A 148 12.84 10.25 12.81
CA LEU A 148 11.71 9.56 13.45
C LEU A 148 11.52 9.94 14.93
N GLU A 149 12.60 10.35 15.59
CA GLU A 149 12.53 10.86 16.95
C GLU A 149 12.14 12.35 17.01
N TYR A 150 12.49 13.12 15.99
CA TYR A 150 12.20 14.54 15.95
C TYR A 150 10.73 14.83 15.55
N PRO A 151 9.97 15.60 16.36
CA PRO A 151 8.58 15.92 16.04
C PRO A 151 8.43 16.62 14.69
N SER A 152 7.36 16.28 13.96
CA SER A 152 6.99 16.91 12.69
C SER A 152 8.10 16.90 11.63
N SER A 153 8.96 15.87 11.65
CA SER A 153 9.98 15.67 10.63
C SER A 153 9.40 15.03 9.36
N THR A 154 10.14 15.16 8.25
CA THR A 154 9.80 14.57 6.96
C THR A 154 11.06 13.98 6.31
N LEU A 155 10.89 13.19 5.26
CA LEU A 155 12.02 12.65 4.49
C LEU A 155 12.92 13.74 3.88
N LEU A 156 12.39 14.93 3.60
CA LEU A 156 13.20 16.07 3.16
C LEU A 156 14.25 16.45 4.22
N GLY A 157 13.98 16.15 5.49
CA GLY A 157 14.90 16.33 6.60
C GLY A 157 16.22 15.59 6.42
N ILE A 158 16.28 14.51 5.63
CA ILE A 158 17.53 13.77 5.38
C ILE A 158 18.54 14.68 4.68
N MET A 159 18.13 15.29 3.56
CA MET A 159 19.01 16.18 2.79
C MET A 159 19.44 17.38 3.63
N ARG A 160 18.52 17.93 4.43
CA ARG A 160 18.81 19.04 5.34
C ARG A 160 19.78 18.65 6.44
N MET A 161 19.64 17.45 7.03
CA MET A 161 20.62 16.95 8.00
C MET A 161 22.00 16.84 7.37
N LEU A 162 22.11 16.37 6.12
CA LEU A 162 23.39 16.20 5.44
C LEU A 162 24.03 17.53 4.99
N ALA A 163 23.24 18.51 4.58
CA ALA A 163 23.74 19.78 4.02
C ALA A 163 23.78 20.95 5.02
N GLU A 164 22.79 21.07 5.92
CA GLU A 164 22.61 22.21 6.81
C GLU A 164 23.11 21.91 8.23
N LYS A 165 24.25 22.49 8.62
CA LYS A 165 24.83 22.32 9.96
C LYS A 165 23.86 22.72 11.08
N ASN A 166 23.18 23.85 10.94
CA ASN A 166 22.25 24.37 11.96
C ASN A 166 21.03 23.46 12.13
N TYR A 167 20.48 22.92 11.03
CA TYR A 167 19.37 21.98 11.10
C TYR A 167 19.80 20.69 11.78
N ARG A 168 20.95 20.14 11.39
CA ARG A 168 21.51 18.93 12.01
C ARG A 168 21.68 19.12 13.53
N GLN A 169 22.31 20.21 13.95
CA GLN A 169 22.52 20.52 15.36
C GLN A 169 21.20 20.58 16.13
N LYS A 170 20.19 21.28 15.57
CA LYS A 170 18.84 21.35 16.15
C LYS A 170 18.21 19.97 16.33
N ILE A 171 18.34 19.06 15.36
CA ILE A 171 17.81 17.70 15.47
C ILE A 171 18.57 16.95 16.58
N THR A 172 19.91 16.91 16.51
CA THR A 172 20.74 16.11 17.42
C THR A 172 20.63 16.51 18.89
N GLU A 173 20.44 17.80 19.18
CA GLU A 173 20.25 18.30 20.56
C GLU A 173 18.96 17.79 21.20
N ASN A 174 17.94 17.45 20.39
CA ASN A 174 16.62 17.02 20.86
C ASN A 174 16.41 15.50 20.85
N LEU A 175 17.40 14.73 20.40
CA LEU A 175 17.34 13.27 20.46
C LEU A 175 17.32 12.80 21.92
N GLN A 176 16.77 11.63 22.19
CA GLN A 176 16.85 10.97 23.50
C GLN A 176 17.72 9.72 23.40
N ASP A 177 17.76 9.07 22.23
CA ASP A 177 18.57 7.87 22.01
C ASP A 177 20.09 8.21 22.03
N PRO A 178 20.85 7.70 23.03
CA PRO A 178 22.28 7.95 23.12
C PRO A 178 23.09 7.28 22.01
N VAL A 179 22.57 6.23 21.36
CA VAL A 179 23.26 5.51 20.27
C VAL A 179 23.26 6.35 18.99
N ILE A 180 22.21 7.13 18.76
CA ILE A 180 22.09 8.01 17.59
C ILE A 180 22.85 9.33 17.80
N LYS A 181 23.00 9.76 19.06
CA LYS A 181 23.74 10.98 19.42
C LYS A 181 25.26 10.87 19.26
N ALA A 182 25.81 9.66 19.34
CA ALA A 182 27.25 9.39 19.42
C ALA A 182 28.01 9.59 18.10
#